data_AF-A0A6H1PBL9-F1
#
_entry.id   AF-A0A6H1PBL9-F1
#
_cell.length_a   1.000
_cell.length_b   1.000
_cell.length_c   1.000
_cell.angle_alpha   90.00
_cell.angle_beta   90.00
_cell.angle_gamma   90.00
#
_symmetry.space_group_name_H-M   'P 1'
#
loop_
_entity.id
_entity.type
_entity.pdbx_description
1 polymer ?
#
loop_
_entity_poly.entity_id
_entity_poly.type
_entity_poly.pdbx_seq_one_letter_code
_entity_poly.pdbx_strand_id
1 'polypeptide(L)'
;MGTSEVNHKIAERVALILGTSKETKIEYFKLIKGAYNYRSTLVHGQYLKGEEEALVSISKGLDDVLRQLLVANHEIFSMKDTEMENDFLELLFPD
;
A
#
# COMPACT_ATOMS: atom_id res chain seq x y z
N MET A 1 8.47 -14.78 -8.31
CA MET A 1 7.26 -13.95 -8.17
C MET A 1 7.56 -12.58 -8.74
N GLY A 2 6.70 -12.05 -9.61
CA GLY A 2 6.96 -10.80 -10.31
C GLY A 2 6.86 -9.59 -9.38
N THR A 3 7.70 -8.58 -9.57
CA THR A 3 7.65 -7.32 -8.79
C THR A 3 6.27 -6.66 -8.83
N SER A 4 5.54 -6.79 -9.93
CA SER A 4 4.17 -6.26 -10.08
C SER A 4 3.16 -6.90 -9.13
N GLU A 5 3.28 -8.22 -8.90
CA GLU A 5 2.39 -8.97 -8.00
C GLU A 5 2.61 -8.55 -6.54
N VAL A 6 3.87 -8.43 -6.14
CA VAL A 6 4.23 -7.95 -4.79
C VAL A 6 3.71 -6.52 -4.58
N ASN A 7 3.90 -5.63 -5.55
CA ASN A 7 3.39 -4.25 -5.46
C ASN A 7 1.85 -4.20 -5.38
N HIS A 8 1.15 -5.12 -6.04
CA HIS A 8 -0.30 -5.23 -5.96
C HIS A 8 -0.74 -5.70 -4.57
N LYS A 9 -0.15 -6.80 -4.07
CA LYS A 9 -0.44 -7.33 -2.72
C LYS A 9 -0.20 -6.28 -1.64
N ILE A 10 0.89 -5.50 -1.71
CA ILE A 10 1.17 -4.45 -0.72
C ILE A 10 0.09 -3.35 -0.76
N ALA A 11 -0.30 -2.90 -1.96
CA ALA A 11 -1.36 -1.90 -2.10
C ALA A 11 -2.71 -2.39 -1.56
N GLU A 12 -3.05 -3.64 -1.84
CA GLU A 12 -4.26 -4.29 -1.32
C GLU A 12 -4.25 -4.39 0.19
N ARG A 13 -3.15 -4.90 0.79
CA ARG A 13 -3.03 -5.06 2.24
C ARG A 13 -3.15 -3.72 2.97
N VAL A 14 -2.48 -2.67 2.50
CA VAL A 14 -2.60 -1.34 3.11
C VAL A 14 -4.04 -0.83 3.05
N ALA A 15 -4.72 -1.01 1.90
CA ALA A 15 -6.12 -0.62 1.76
C ALA A 15 -7.04 -1.40 2.70
N LEU A 16 -6.82 -2.70 2.89
CA LEU A 16 -7.61 -3.52 3.80
C LEU A 16 -7.39 -3.18 5.28
N ILE A 17 -6.15 -2.84 5.67
CA ILE A 17 -5.80 -2.47 7.05
C ILE A 17 -6.36 -1.08 7.42
N LEU A 18 -6.19 -0.08 6.55
CA LEU A 18 -6.47 1.33 6.90
C LEU A 18 -7.79 1.87 6.33
N GLY A 19 -8.34 1.25 5.28
CA GLY A 19 -9.52 1.74 4.60
C GLY A 19 -10.82 1.34 5.31
N THR A 20 -11.60 2.33 5.75
CA THR A 20 -12.88 2.13 6.46
C THR A 20 -14.10 2.20 5.54
N SER A 21 -13.96 2.76 4.35
CA SER A 21 -14.97 2.78 3.29
C SER A 21 -14.40 2.35 1.94
N LYS A 22 -15.27 2.01 0.98
CA LYS A 22 -14.86 1.68 -0.39
C LYS A 22 -13.99 2.77 -1.01
N GLU A 23 -14.35 4.03 -0.80
CA GLU A 23 -13.64 5.20 -1.31
C GLU A 23 -12.22 5.26 -0.73
N THR A 24 -12.10 5.19 0.61
CA THR A 24 -10.79 5.22 1.28
C THR A 24 -9.90 4.02 0.94
N LYS A 25 -10.49 2.83 0.74
CA LYS A 25 -9.78 1.64 0.27
C LYS A 25 -9.19 1.88 -1.13
N ILE A 26 -9.96 2.47 -2.04
CA ILE A 26 -9.49 2.82 -3.39
C ILE A 26 -8.38 3.89 -3.32
N GLU A 27 -8.49 4.87 -2.44
CA GLU A 27 -7.49 5.93 -2.25
C GLU A 27 -6.15 5.36 -1.78
N TYR A 28 -6.14 4.56 -0.70
CA TYR A 28 -4.92 3.90 -0.21
C TYR A 28 -4.29 3.00 -1.27
N PHE A 29 -5.10 2.20 -1.95
CA PHE A 29 -4.62 1.31 -3.00
C PHE A 29 -3.91 2.10 -4.11
N LYS A 30 -4.54 3.17 -4.61
CA LYS A 30 -3.97 4.02 -5.67
C LYS A 30 -2.71 4.74 -5.22
N LEU A 31 -2.68 5.26 -3.99
CA LEU A 31 -1.50 5.91 -3.41
C LEU A 31 -0.29 4.98 -3.41
N ILE A 32 -0.45 3.76 -2.89
CA ILE A 32 0.63 2.78 -2.83
C ILE A 32 1.08 2.35 -4.23
N LYS A 33 0.15 2.09 -5.15
CA LYS A 33 0.49 1.77 -6.55
C LYS A 33 1.26 2.91 -7.23
N GLY A 34 0.83 4.16 -7.01
CA GLY A 34 1.51 5.34 -7.51
C GLY A 34 2.95 5.43 -7.01
N ALA A 35 3.16 5.27 -5.70
CA ALA A 35 4.48 5.25 -5.09
C ALA A 35 5.41 4.17 -5.69
N TYR A 36 4.90 2.94 -5.88
CA TYR A 36 5.70 1.86 -6.46
C TYR A 36 6.07 2.09 -7.92
N ASN A 37 5.21 2.78 -8.69
CA ASN A 37 5.56 3.18 -10.06
C ASN A 37 6.78 4.10 -10.07
N TYR A 38 6.79 5.13 -9.21
CA TYR A 38 7.94 6.04 -9.08
C TYR A 38 9.21 5.33 -8.60
N ARG A 39 9.09 4.44 -7.60
CA ARG A 39 10.22 3.60 -7.15
C ARG A 39 10.79 2.77 -8.28
N SER A 40 9.92 2.14 -9.09
CA SER A 40 10.34 1.30 -10.22
C SER A 40 11.14 2.13 -11.24
N THR A 41 10.64 3.31 -11.60
CA THR A 41 11.34 4.26 -12.50
C THR A 41 12.71 4.63 -11.95
N LEU A 42 12.81 5.01 -10.67
CA LEU A 42 14.07 5.39 -10.02
C LEU A 42 15.10 4.26 -10.00
N VAL A 43 14.70 3.05 -9.58
CA VAL A 43 15.60 1.89 -9.46
C VAL A 43 16.16 1.47 -10.82
N HIS A 44 15.40 1.69 -11.89
CA HIS A 44 15.85 1.44 -13.27
C HIS A 44 16.61 2.63 -13.88
N GLY A 45 16.98 3.64 -13.09
CA GLY A 45 17.75 4.80 -13.55
C GLY A 45 17.00 5.70 -14.54
N GLN A 46 15.68 5.58 -14.60
CA GLN A 46 14.85 6.42 -15.44
C GLN A 46 14.56 7.74 -14.73
N TYR A 47 14.45 8.83 -15.50
CA TYR A 47 14.03 10.12 -14.97
C TYR A 47 12.61 10.03 -14.40
N LEU A 48 12.42 10.55 -13.18
CA LEU A 48 11.11 10.75 -12.61
C LEU A 48 10.32 11.71 -13.52
N LYS A 49 9.23 11.21 -14.10
CA LYS A 49 8.27 12.03 -14.85
C LYS A 49 7.13 12.39 -13.92
N GLY A 50 6.92 13.68 -13.67
CA GLY A 50 5.84 14.19 -12.82
C GLY A 50 6.09 15.62 -12.39
N GLU A 51 5.04 16.29 -11.94
CA GLU A 51 5.13 17.60 -11.29
C GLU A 51 5.71 17.42 -9.88
N GLU A 52 6.50 18.40 -9.41
CA GLU A 52 7.12 18.38 -8.09
C GLU A 52 6.06 18.22 -6.99
N GLU A 53 4.92 18.88 -7.16
CA GLU A 53 3.75 18.81 -6.29
C GLU A 53 3.23 17.38 -6.14
N ALA A 54 3.21 16.60 -7.23
CA ALA A 54 2.77 15.21 -7.20
C ALA A 54 3.74 14.32 -6.40
N LEU A 55 5.06 14.56 -6.55
CA LEU A 55 6.09 13.85 -5.78
C LEU A 55 6.01 14.18 -4.29
N VAL A 56 5.83 15.47 -3.95
CA VAL A 56 5.63 15.92 -2.58
C VAL A 56 4.37 15.30 -1.99
N SER A 57 3.26 15.29 -2.74
CA SER A 57 1.99 14.70 -2.29
C SER A 57 2.14 13.20 -2.00
N ILE A 58 2.81 12.46 -2.87
CA ILE A 58 3.05 11.02 -2.68
C ILE A 58 3.96 10.78 -1.50
N SER A 59 5.05 11.55 -1.35
CA SER A 59 5.96 11.40 -0.23
C SER A 59 5.26 11.65 1.11
N LYS A 60 4.42 12.69 1.20
CA LYS A 60 3.63 12.98 2.40
C LYS A 60 2.60 11.89 2.67
N GLY A 61 1.92 11.41 1.63
CA GLY A 61 0.95 10.31 1.76
C GLY A 61 1.60 9.01 2.26
N LEU A 62 2.81 8.68 1.80
CA LEU A 62 3.55 7.51 2.29
C LEU A 62 3.98 7.66 3.76
N ASP A 63 4.44 8.85 4.18
CA ASP A 63 4.77 9.11 5.58
C ASP A 63 3.53 8.95 6.47
N ASP A 64 2.39 9.49 6.03
CA ASP A 64 1.13 9.37 6.76
C ASP A 64 0.66 7.91 6.88
N VAL A 65 0.67 7.15 5.77
CA VAL A 65 0.37 5.71 5.78
C VAL A 65 1.28 4.96 6.77
N LEU A 66 2.58 5.24 6.76
CA LEU A 66 3.52 4.59 7.68
C LEU A 66 3.15 4.89 9.15
N ARG A 67 2.84 6.15 9.49
CA ARG A 67 2.42 6.53 10.84
C ARG A 67 1.11 5.84 11.22
N GLN A 68 0.13 5.80 10.32
CA GLN A 68 -1.13 5.13 10.56
C GLN A 68 -0.95 3.63 10.81
N LEU A 69 -0.10 2.94 10.02
CA LEU A 69 0.20 1.52 10.24
C LEU A 69 0.87 1.27 11.59
N LEU A 70 1.81 2.14 12.00
CA LEU A 70 2.47 2.04 13.30
C LEU A 70 1.49 2.27 14.46
N VAL A 71 0.55 3.21 14.32
CA VAL A 71 -0.46 3.53 15.35
C VAL A 71 -1.59 2.50 15.39
N ALA A 72 -2.00 1.96 14.24
CA ALA A 72 -3.07 0.98 14.14
C ALA A 72 -2.79 -0.28 14.96
N ASN A 73 -1.50 -0.62 15.16
CA ASN A 73 -1.05 -1.75 15.99
C ASN A 73 -1.85 -3.03 15.68
N HIS A 74 -2.11 -3.27 14.39
CA HIS A 74 -2.98 -4.35 13.97
C HIS A 74 -2.35 -5.71 14.29
N GLU A 75 -3.16 -6.65 14.75
CA GLU A 75 -2.73 -7.99 15.13
C GLU A 75 -1.96 -8.73 14.01
N ILE A 76 -2.18 -8.37 12.73
CA ILE A 76 -1.48 -8.97 11.60
C ILE A 76 0.04 -8.91 11.74
N PHE A 77 0.57 -7.87 12.39
CA PHE A 77 2.00 -7.67 12.52
C PHE A 77 2.66 -8.68 13.48
N SER A 78 1.84 -9.43 14.23
CA SER A 78 2.27 -10.49 15.14
C SER A 78 1.97 -11.90 14.65
N MET A 79 1.24 -12.03 13.52
CA MET A 79 0.81 -13.32 12.97
C MET A 79 1.92 -14.02 12.19
N LYS A 80 1.82 -15.35 12.07
CA LYS A 80 2.65 -16.10 11.13
C LYS A 80 2.19 -15.85 9.70
N ASP A 81 3.11 -16.02 8.74
CA ASP A 81 2.82 -15.78 7.32
C ASP A 81 1.56 -16.48 6.81
N THR A 82 1.32 -17.74 7.21
CA THR A 82 0.15 -18.52 6.77
C THR A 82 -1.16 -18.01 7.38
N GLU A 83 -1.12 -17.53 8.62
CA GLU A 83 -2.29 -16.97 9.30
C GLU A 83 -2.64 -15.62 8.68
N MET A 84 -1.63 -14.78 8.46
CA MET A 84 -1.77 -13.47 7.81
C MET A 84 -2.36 -13.57 6.40
N GLU A 85 -1.95 -14.55 5.58
CA GLU A 85 -2.53 -14.72 4.24
C GLU A 85 -4.02 -15.08 4.28
N ASN A 86 -4.44 -15.92 5.23
CA ASN A 86 -5.84 -16.28 5.39
C ASN A 86 -6.67 -15.07 5.89
N ASP A 87 -6.17 -14.32 6.86
CA ASP A 87 -6.84 -13.10 7.37
C ASP A 87 -7.09 -12.09 6.24
N PHE A 88 -6.10 -11.85 5.38
CA PHE A 88 -6.29 -10.96 4.23
C PHE A 88 -7.27 -11.52 3.20
N LEU A 89 -7.33 -12.84 3.03
CA LEU A 89 -8.29 -13.47 2.12
C LEU A 89 -9.72 -13.28 2.63
N GLU A 90 -9.96 -13.42 3.94
CA GLU A 90 -11.26 -13.16 4.55
C GLU A 90 -11.66 -11.68 4.42
N LEU A 91 -10.71 -10.75 4.62
CA LEU A 91 -10.94 -9.31 4.45
C LEU A 91 -11.29 -8.91 3.00
N LEU A 92 -10.91 -9.72 2.00
CA LEU A 92 -11.27 -9.49 0.59
C LEU A 92 -12.72 -9.87 0.26
N PHE A 93 -13.28 -10.83 1.00
CA PHE A 93 -14.62 -11.37 0.76
C PHE A 93 -15.49 -11.31 2.03
N PRO A 94 -15.73 -10.11 2.60
CA PRO A 94 -16.58 -9.98 3.77
C PRO A 94 -18.04 -10.31 3.45
N ASP A 95 -18.73 -10.95 4.40
CA ASP A 95 -20.16 -11.30 4.34
C ASP A 95 -21.10 -10.11 4.11
#